data_AF-A0A7S1QGH1-F1
#
_entry.id   AF-A0A7S1QGH1-F1
#
_cell.length_a   1.000
_cell.length_b   1.000
_cell.length_c   1.000
_cell.angle_alpha   90.00
_cell.angle_beta   90.00
_cell.angle_gamma   90.00
#
_symmetry.space_group_name_H-M   'P 1'
#
loop_
_entity.id
_entity.type
_entity.pdbx_description
1 polymer ?
#
loop_
_entity_poly.entity_id
_entity_poly.type
_entity_poly.pdbx_seq_one_letter_code
_entity_poly.pdbx_strand_id
1 'polypeptide(L)'
;QNVSDDEVAIDALWCFAYASEAELTDDVVDYAAGQGLIPGMVQSLLHPNPSMSLAAVRAIGNFVTGNDRTTAMVTNAGAVSTLISGVHSGVHGAAAGGRRLKEVFWTLSNIAAGPPASIDLLLAESPDVPQCAIATVVALAPDVPNDVLKEAIWVIGNCFAGGTREQLARIVELNGLNVVARGLQSPDSRVRRMAQQHADEVSKIFEAQHEVPHHLRAAYQEAIGRHVNEGAGDAHAEDGGGAGEGYSF
;
A
#
# COMPACT_ATOMS: atom_id res chain seq x y z
N GLN A 1 -33.02 -4.93 -24.52
CA GLN A 1 -32.26 -6.07 -23.95
C GLN A 1 -32.41 -5.97 -22.44
N ASN A 2 -32.68 -7.08 -21.74
CA ASN A 2 -32.64 -7.08 -20.27
C ASN A 2 -31.17 -6.96 -19.85
N VAL A 3 -30.88 -5.99 -18.98
CA VAL A 3 -29.58 -5.86 -18.32
C VAL A 3 -29.41 -7.08 -17.39
N SER A 4 -28.23 -7.69 -17.39
CA SER A 4 -27.92 -8.81 -16.48
C SER A 4 -27.73 -8.32 -15.04
N ASP A 5 -27.97 -9.20 -14.06
CA ASP A 5 -27.76 -8.88 -12.64
C ASP A 5 -26.30 -8.43 -12.38
N ASP A 6 -25.34 -9.01 -13.10
CA ASP A 6 -23.92 -8.63 -13.06
C ASP A 6 -23.68 -7.20 -13.53
N GLU A 7 -24.29 -6.79 -14.64
CA GLU A 7 -24.16 -5.42 -15.17
C GLU A 7 -24.76 -4.40 -14.20
N VAL A 8 -25.93 -4.70 -13.62
CA VAL A 8 -26.55 -3.83 -12.61
C VAL A 8 -25.66 -3.71 -11.37
N ALA A 9 -25.11 -4.82 -10.89
CA ALA A 9 -24.23 -4.83 -9.72
C ALA A 9 -22.90 -4.09 -9.98
N ILE A 10 -22.32 -4.21 -11.18
CA ILE A 10 -21.13 -3.46 -11.59
C ILE A 10 -21.42 -1.96 -11.59
N ASP A 11 -22.52 -1.53 -12.21
CA ASP A 11 -22.89 -0.11 -12.27
C ASP A 11 -23.19 0.45 -10.87
N ALA A 12 -23.83 -0.34 -10.00
CA ALA A 12 -24.05 0.02 -8.61
C ALA A 12 -22.71 0.21 -7.86
N LEU A 13 -21.75 -0.72 -7.99
CA LEU A 13 -20.43 -0.61 -7.36
C LEU A 13 -19.66 0.60 -7.88
N TRP A 14 -19.71 0.89 -9.18
CA TRP A 14 -19.08 2.10 -9.74
C TRP A 14 -19.75 3.36 -9.23
N CYS A 15 -21.07 3.39 -9.12
CA CYS A 15 -21.79 4.50 -8.52
C CYS A 15 -21.31 4.76 -7.08
N PHE A 16 -21.17 3.71 -6.25
CA PHE A 16 -20.61 3.83 -4.91
C PHE A 16 -19.14 4.29 -4.91
N ALA A 17 -18.31 3.77 -5.82
CA ALA A 17 -16.94 4.21 -5.98
C ALA A 17 -16.87 5.71 -6.27
N TYR A 18 -17.63 6.21 -7.25
CA TYR A 18 -17.63 7.64 -7.58
C TYR A 18 -18.23 8.51 -6.47
N ALA A 19 -19.30 8.05 -5.81
CA ALA A 19 -19.89 8.77 -4.69
C ALA A 19 -18.90 8.89 -3.52
N SER A 20 -18.09 7.86 -3.28
CA SER A 20 -17.10 7.84 -2.20
C SER A 20 -15.82 8.62 -2.49
N GLU A 21 -15.52 8.96 -3.75
CA GLU A 21 -14.39 9.82 -4.13
C GLU A 21 -14.62 11.30 -3.79
N ALA A 22 -15.88 11.76 -3.74
CA ALA A 22 -16.21 13.17 -3.53
C ALA A 22 -16.19 13.56 -2.04
N GLU A 23 -16.97 12.85 -1.21
CA GLU A 23 -16.99 13.01 0.25
C GLU A 23 -17.72 11.81 0.89
N LEU A 24 -17.02 11.01 1.70
CA LEU A 24 -17.62 9.96 2.53
C LEU A 24 -18.00 10.55 3.89
N THR A 25 -19.25 10.99 4.03
CA THR A 25 -19.78 11.41 5.34
C THR A 25 -20.07 10.20 6.23
N ASP A 26 -20.03 10.39 7.54
CA ASP A 26 -20.38 9.32 8.50
C ASP A 26 -21.80 8.78 8.26
N ASP A 27 -22.75 9.62 7.83
CA ASP A 27 -24.12 9.20 7.47
C ASP A 27 -24.15 8.20 6.30
N VAL A 28 -23.31 8.42 5.27
CA VAL A 28 -23.21 7.51 4.12
C VAL A 28 -22.58 6.18 4.54
N VAL A 29 -21.54 6.24 5.37
CA VAL A 29 -20.87 5.05 5.92
C VAL A 29 -21.84 4.24 6.77
N ASP A 30 -22.59 4.89 7.64
CA ASP A 30 -23.57 4.26 8.54
C ASP A 30 -24.73 3.64 7.77
N TYR A 31 -25.23 4.34 6.76
CA TYR A 31 -26.24 3.80 5.88
C TYR A 31 -25.72 2.57 5.14
N ALA A 32 -24.52 2.65 4.55
CA ALA A 32 -23.92 1.53 3.82
C ALA A 32 -23.71 0.31 4.72
N ALA A 33 -23.27 0.53 5.95
CA ALA A 33 -23.13 -0.54 6.94
C ALA A 33 -24.48 -1.15 7.36
N GLY A 34 -25.47 -0.30 7.65
CA GLY A 34 -26.81 -0.73 8.04
C GLY A 34 -27.54 -1.53 6.94
N GLN A 35 -27.23 -1.26 5.67
CA GLN A 35 -27.75 -2.00 4.52
C GLN A 35 -26.90 -3.22 4.13
N GLY A 36 -25.83 -3.54 4.87
CA GLY A 36 -24.96 -4.68 4.57
C GLY A 36 -24.09 -4.50 3.30
N LEU A 37 -23.92 -3.27 2.82
CA LEU A 37 -23.16 -2.98 1.61
C LEU A 37 -21.67 -3.24 1.79
N ILE A 38 -21.09 -2.93 2.96
CA ILE A 38 -19.66 -3.16 3.22
C ILE A 38 -19.31 -4.66 3.10
N PRO A 39 -19.99 -5.59 3.82
CA PRO A 39 -19.78 -7.02 3.60
C PRO A 39 -20.04 -7.47 2.15
N GLY A 40 -21.05 -6.92 1.47
CA GLY A 40 -21.34 -7.24 0.07
C GLY A 40 -20.23 -6.80 -0.90
N MET A 41 -19.64 -5.64 -0.67
CA MET A 41 -18.48 -5.15 -1.42
C MET A 41 -17.25 -6.03 -1.16
N VAL A 42 -17.02 -6.45 0.10
CA VAL A 42 -15.93 -7.37 0.42
C VAL A 42 -16.11 -8.71 -0.29
N GLN A 43 -17.32 -9.29 -0.30
CA GLN A 43 -17.58 -10.53 -1.03
C GLN A 43 -17.33 -10.38 -2.55
N SER A 44 -17.69 -9.23 -3.12
CA SER A 44 -17.48 -8.91 -4.53
C SER A 44 -16.00 -8.81 -4.93
N LEU A 45 -15.05 -8.69 -3.99
CA LEU A 45 -13.61 -8.69 -4.28
C LEU A 45 -13.16 -9.98 -4.98
N LEU A 46 -13.75 -11.13 -4.61
CA LEU A 46 -13.44 -12.43 -5.21
C LEU A 46 -14.31 -12.76 -6.43
N HIS A 47 -15.10 -11.81 -6.92
CA HIS A 47 -16.00 -12.08 -8.04
C HIS A 47 -15.20 -12.43 -9.31
N PRO A 48 -15.56 -13.50 -10.05
CA PRO A 48 -14.83 -13.94 -11.23
C PRO A 48 -14.88 -12.93 -12.37
N ASN A 49 -15.92 -12.08 -12.40
CA ASN A 49 -16.01 -10.97 -13.35
C ASN A 49 -14.97 -9.88 -13.00
N PRO A 50 -13.97 -9.62 -13.86
CA PRO A 50 -12.90 -8.66 -13.61
C PRO A 50 -13.39 -7.22 -13.36
N SER A 51 -14.50 -6.83 -14.00
CA SER A 51 -15.08 -5.49 -13.86
C SER A 51 -15.73 -5.33 -12.49
N MET A 52 -16.38 -6.38 -11.98
CA MET A 52 -17.01 -6.37 -10.67
C MET A 52 -15.98 -6.34 -9.55
N SER A 53 -14.97 -7.22 -9.63
CA SER A 53 -13.89 -7.22 -8.63
C SER A 53 -13.07 -5.93 -8.65
N LEU A 54 -12.83 -5.32 -9.82
CA LEU A 54 -12.19 -4.01 -9.90
C LEU A 54 -13.04 -2.90 -9.24
N ALA A 55 -14.33 -2.84 -9.54
CA ALA A 55 -15.24 -1.86 -8.95
C ALA A 55 -15.33 -2.04 -7.41
N ALA A 56 -15.39 -3.28 -6.95
CA ALA A 56 -15.40 -3.62 -5.53
C ALA A 56 -14.11 -3.19 -4.81
N VAL A 57 -12.93 -3.49 -5.38
CA VAL A 57 -11.65 -3.05 -4.79
C VAL A 57 -11.60 -1.53 -4.74
N ARG A 58 -12.04 -0.82 -5.79
CA ARG A 58 -12.06 0.65 -5.79
C ARG A 58 -12.96 1.21 -4.69
N ALA A 59 -14.20 0.70 -4.60
CA ALA A 59 -15.15 1.16 -3.59
C ALA A 59 -14.62 0.91 -2.17
N ILE A 60 -14.09 -0.29 -1.89
CA ILE A 60 -13.47 -0.61 -0.61
C ILE A 60 -12.26 0.30 -0.32
N GLY A 61 -11.41 0.52 -1.32
CA GLY A 61 -10.26 1.41 -1.23
C GLY A 61 -10.64 2.84 -0.86
N ASN A 62 -11.73 3.37 -1.42
CA ASN A 62 -12.26 4.67 -1.04
C ASN A 62 -12.82 4.70 0.38
N PHE A 63 -13.48 3.64 0.85
CA PHE A 63 -13.97 3.59 2.23
C PHE A 63 -12.81 3.68 3.23
N VAL A 64 -11.68 3.03 2.95
CA VAL A 64 -10.51 3.04 3.85
C VAL A 64 -9.65 4.31 3.75
N THR A 65 -9.97 5.27 2.87
CA THR A 65 -9.36 6.62 2.94
C THR A 65 -10.03 7.52 3.98
N GLY A 66 -11.18 7.08 4.52
CA GLY A 66 -11.92 7.79 5.56
C GLY A 66 -11.24 7.76 6.93
N ASN A 67 -12.02 7.94 7.98
CA ASN A 67 -11.52 7.89 9.35
C ASN A 67 -11.29 6.44 9.83
N ASP A 68 -10.59 6.30 10.97
CA ASP A 68 -10.26 5.01 11.58
C ASP A 68 -11.48 4.12 11.83
N ARG A 69 -12.65 4.71 12.12
CA ARG A 69 -13.90 3.97 12.32
C ARG A 69 -14.37 3.32 11.03
N THR A 70 -14.38 4.05 9.91
CA THR A 70 -14.75 3.50 8.60
C THR A 70 -13.76 2.41 8.19
N THR A 71 -12.46 2.64 8.36
CA THR A 71 -11.42 1.62 8.10
C THR A 71 -11.65 0.37 8.94
N ALA A 72 -11.94 0.51 10.24
CA ALA A 72 -12.25 -0.62 11.11
C ALA A 72 -13.50 -1.40 10.67
N MET A 73 -14.54 -0.73 10.19
CA MET A 73 -15.74 -1.40 9.68
C MET A 73 -15.44 -2.26 8.45
N VAL A 74 -14.62 -1.74 7.54
CA VAL A 74 -14.17 -2.48 6.34
C VAL A 74 -13.28 -3.67 6.72
N THR A 75 -12.30 -3.47 7.60
CA THR A 75 -11.38 -4.55 7.99
C THR A 75 -12.10 -5.63 8.81
N ASN A 76 -13.03 -5.27 9.69
CA ASN A 76 -13.89 -6.21 10.43
C ASN A 76 -14.80 -7.04 9.51
N ALA A 77 -15.14 -6.54 8.32
CA ALA A 77 -15.86 -7.30 7.31
C ALA A 77 -14.97 -8.32 6.57
N GLY A 78 -13.68 -8.44 6.92
CA GLY A 78 -12.75 -9.41 6.34
C GLY A 78 -12.06 -8.92 5.07
N ALA A 79 -11.99 -7.60 4.84
CA ALA A 79 -11.41 -7.04 3.62
C ALA A 79 -9.96 -7.48 3.38
N VAL A 80 -9.09 -7.44 4.42
CA VAL A 80 -7.67 -7.79 4.27
C VAL A 80 -7.48 -9.23 3.81
N SER A 81 -8.08 -10.20 4.50
CA SER A 81 -7.97 -11.62 4.12
C SER A 81 -8.54 -11.89 2.72
N THR A 82 -9.62 -11.22 2.36
CA THR A 82 -10.28 -11.37 1.06
C THR A 82 -9.43 -10.81 -0.09
N LEU A 83 -8.85 -9.61 0.10
CA LEU A 83 -7.92 -9.01 -0.86
C LEU A 83 -6.72 -9.93 -1.12
N ILE A 84 -6.11 -10.47 -0.06
CA ILE A 84 -4.94 -11.35 -0.19
C ILE A 84 -5.33 -12.69 -0.82
N SER A 85 -6.49 -13.26 -0.47
CA SER A 85 -7.04 -14.44 -1.15
C SER A 85 -7.24 -14.20 -2.64
N GLY A 86 -7.72 -13.00 -3.03
CA GLY A 86 -7.89 -12.60 -4.42
C GLY A 86 -6.56 -12.48 -5.18
N VAL A 87 -5.49 -12.06 -4.51
CA VAL A 87 -4.14 -12.05 -5.09
C VAL A 87 -3.65 -13.49 -5.35
N HIS A 88 -3.72 -14.37 -4.36
CA HIS A 88 -3.22 -15.76 -4.48
C HIS A 88 -4.06 -16.66 -5.39
N SER A 89 -5.37 -16.42 -5.48
CA SER A 89 -6.26 -17.13 -6.42
C SER A 89 -6.16 -16.60 -7.86
N GLY A 90 -5.40 -15.53 -8.10
CA GLY A 90 -5.21 -14.93 -9.42
C GLY A 90 -6.31 -13.93 -9.83
N VAL A 91 -7.37 -13.76 -9.04
CA VAL A 91 -8.42 -12.75 -9.29
C VAL A 91 -7.82 -11.36 -9.39
N HIS A 92 -6.85 -11.01 -8.54
CA HIS A 92 -6.16 -9.71 -8.54
C HIS A 92 -4.68 -9.80 -8.94
N GLY A 93 -4.18 -10.97 -9.37
CA GLY A 93 -2.75 -11.20 -9.59
C GLY A 93 -2.13 -10.39 -10.73
N ALA A 94 -0.79 -10.40 -10.85
CA ALA A 94 -0.06 -9.63 -11.86
C ALA A 94 -0.46 -9.96 -13.32
N ALA A 95 -0.86 -11.22 -13.58
CA ALA A 95 -1.38 -11.66 -14.88
C ALA A 95 -2.66 -10.92 -15.32
N ALA A 96 -3.37 -10.30 -14.38
CA ALA A 96 -4.57 -9.51 -14.63
C ALA A 96 -4.31 -8.05 -15.09
N GLY A 97 -3.15 -7.79 -15.70
CA GLY A 97 -2.81 -6.48 -16.26
C GLY A 97 -2.43 -5.41 -15.23
N GLY A 98 -2.00 -5.81 -14.03
CA GLY A 98 -1.46 -4.94 -12.98
C GLY A 98 -2.45 -3.98 -12.30
N ARG A 99 -3.50 -3.52 -13.01
CA ARG A 99 -4.45 -2.54 -12.50
C ARG A 99 -5.13 -2.98 -11.20
N ARG A 100 -5.66 -4.20 -11.15
CA ARG A 100 -6.32 -4.69 -9.91
C ARG A 100 -5.32 -4.82 -8.77
N LEU A 101 -4.13 -5.34 -9.03
CA LEU A 101 -3.08 -5.43 -8.02
C LEU A 101 -2.67 -4.06 -7.48
N LYS A 102 -2.60 -3.04 -8.35
CA LYS A 102 -2.37 -1.65 -7.97
C LYS A 102 -3.43 -1.17 -6.98
N GLU A 103 -4.70 -1.37 -7.29
CA GLU A 103 -5.83 -0.96 -6.42
C GLU A 103 -5.84 -1.73 -5.09
N VAL A 104 -5.44 -3.01 -5.10
CA VAL A 104 -5.26 -3.79 -3.87
C VAL A 104 -4.17 -3.18 -3.00
N PHE A 105 -2.98 -2.92 -3.55
CA PHE A 105 -1.88 -2.34 -2.78
C PHE A 105 -2.18 -0.92 -2.31
N TRP A 106 -2.88 -0.13 -3.12
CA TRP A 106 -3.39 1.19 -2.71
C TRP A 106 -4.39 1.08 -1.55
N THR A 107 -5.29 0.11 -1.59
CA THR A 107 -6.22 -0.17 -0.47
C THR A 107 -5.46 -0.57 0.80
N LEU A 108 -4.46 -1.45 0.68
CA LEU A 108 -3.63 -1.87 1.81
C LEU A 108 -2.80 -0.72 2.38
N SER A 109 -2.34 0.23 1.55
CA SER A 109 -1.56 1.37 2.02
C SER A 109 -2.40 2.36 2.83
N ASN A 110 -3.66 2.57 2.44
CA ASN A 110 -4.63 3.34 3.23
C ASN A 110 -4.91 2.66 4.58
N ILE A 111 -5.08 1.33 4.60
CA ILE A 111 -5.24 0.58 5.87
C ILE A 111 -3.98 0.73 6.73
N ALA A 112 -2.78 0.64 6.14
CA ALA A 112 -1.51 0.81 6.83
C ALA A 112 -1.30 2.22 7.41
N ALA A 113 -1.98 3.23 6.88
CA ALA A 113 -1.94 4.61 7.39
C ALA A 113 -2.82 4.82 8.64
N GLY A 114 -3.66 3.84 8.98
CA GLY A 114 -4.48 3.87 10.19
C GLY A 114 -3.69 3.60 11.48
N PRO A 115 -4.38 3.36 12.61
CA PRO A 115 -3.75 3.11 13.89
C PRO A 115 -2.96 1.78 13.89
N PRO A 116 -2.08 1.53 14.88
CA PRO A 116 -1.33 0.28 14.98
C PRO A 116 -2.18 -1.00 14.87
N ALA A 117 -3.42 -0.99 15.37
CA ALA A 117 -4.34 -2.12 15.24
C ALA A 117 -4.64 -2.48 13.77
N SER A 118 -4.62 -1.52 12.85
CA SER A 118 -4.75 -1.77 11.41
C SER A 118 -3.51 -2.47 10.84
N ILE A 119 -2.31 -2.13 11.33
CA ILE A 119 -1.06 -2.80 10.94
C ILE A 119 -1.03 -4.24 11.44
N ASP A 120 -1.57 -4.51 12.64
CA ASP A 120 -1.72 -5.89 13.14
C ASP A 120 -2.53 -6.76 12.17
N LEU A 121 -3.58 -6.22 11.55
CA LEU A 121 -4.37 -6.93 10.55
C LEU A 121 -3.58 -7.24 9.28
N LEU A 122 -2.66 -6.37 8.87
CA LEU A 122 -1.79 -6.60 7.71
C LEU A 122 -0.70 -7.65 7.99
N LEU A 123 -0.31 -7.79 9.26
CA LEU A 123 0.66 -8.77 9.75
C LEU A 123 0.02 -10.11 10.15
N ALA A 124 -1.29 -10.12 10.36
CA ALA A 124 -2.03 -11.30 10.80
C ALA A 124 -1.93 -12.44 9.78
N GLU A 125 -1.66 -13.63 10.30
CA GLU A 125 -1.74 -14.89 9.54
C GLU A 125 -3.16 -15.44 9.65
N SER A 126 -3.63 -16.09 8.58
CA SER A 126 -4.93 -16.76 8.54
C SER A 126 -4.76 -18.16 7.97
N PRO A 127 -5.41 -19.19 8.53
CA PRO A 127 -5.35 -20.55 7.98
C PRO A 127 -5.83 -20.66 6.53
N ASP A 128 -6.71 -19.75 6.11
CA ASP A 128 -7.36 -19.76 4.80
C ASP A 128 -6.60 -18.96 3.73
N VAL A 129 -5.50 -18.29 4.12
CA VAL A 129 -4.71 -17.41 3.25
C VAL A 129 -3.24 -17.84 3.27
N PRO A 130 -2.56 -18.01 2.12
CA PRO A 130 -1.21 -18.56 2.09
C PRO A 130 -0.17 -17.82 2.94
N GLN A 131 -0.32 -16.50 3.11
CA GLN A 131 0.54 -15.66 3.95
C GLN A 131 -0.14 -14.31 4.23
N CYS A 132 0.40 -13.55 5.18
CA CYS A 132 -0.13 -12.23 5.53
C CYS A 132 0.03 -11.19 4.39
N ALA A 133 -0.60 -10.02 4.57
CA ALA A 133 -0.60 -8.97 3.56
C ALA A 133 0.80 -8.42 3.30
N ILE A 134 1.57 -8.15 4.35
CA ILE A 134 2.95 -7.64 4.22
C ILE A 134 3.84 -8.64 3.46
N ALA A 135 3.79 -9.92 3.81
CA ALA A 135 4.54 -10.95 3.10
C ALA A 135 4.16 -11.02 1.61
N THR A 136 2.86 -10.85 1.29
CA THR A 136 2.35 -10.81 -0.10
C THR A 136 2.90 -9.62 -0.87
N VAL A 137 2.92 -8.44 -0.27
CA VAL A 137 3.52 -7.24 -0.88
C VAL A 137 5.01 -7.46 -1.16
N VAL A 138 5.75 -7.98 -0.18
CA VAL A 138 7.19 -8.27 -0.31
C VAL A 138 7.46 -9.27 -1.44
N ALA A 139 6.70 -10.36 -1.49
CA ALA A 139 6.89 -11.42 -2.49
C ALA A 139 6.68 -10.94 -3.93
N LEU A 140 5.77 -9.99 -4.15
CA LEU A 140 5.42 -9.50 -5.48
C LEU A 140 6.24 -8.27 -5.91
N ALA A 141 6.75 -7.47 -4.96
CA ALA A 141 7.48 -6.23 -5.25
C ALA A 141 8.62 -6.33 -6.29
N PRO A 142 9.40 -7.43 -6.39
CA PRO A 142 10.50 -7.51 -7.36
C PRO A 142 10.07 -7.40 -8.83
N ASP A 143 8.93 -8.00 -9.17
CA ASP A 143 8.50 -8.28 -10.54
C ASP A 143 7.30 -7.43 -11.01
N VAL A 144 6.74 -6.59 -10.15
CA VAL A 144 5.60 -5.75 -10.50
C VAL A 144 6.00 -4.49 -11.29
N PRO A 145 5.10 -3.95 -12.14
CA PRO A 145 5.33 -2.68 -12.82
C PRO A 145 5.46 -1.50 -11.84
N ASN A 146 6.09 -0.42 -12.30
CA ASN A 146 6.42 0.74 -11.46
C ASN A 146 5.21 1.43 -10.81
N ASP A 147 4.02 1.38 -11.43
CA ASP A 147 2.81 1.95 -10.84
C ASP A 147 2.30 1.11 -9.65
N VAL A 148 2.38 -0.22 -9.74
CA VAL A 148 2.10 -1.13 -8.62
C VAL A 148 3.18 -1.04 -7.54
N LEU A 149 4.46 -0.95 -7.93
CA LEU A 149 5.58 -0.82 -6.99
C LEU A 149 5.46 0.44 -6.11
N LYS A 150 4.96 1.56 -6.65
CA LYS A 150 4.69 2.78 -5.86
C LYS A 150 3.74 2.50 -4.70
N GLU A 151 2.65 1.78 -4.97
CA GLU A 151 1.68 1.43 -3.93
C GLU A 151 2.28 0.44 -2.91
N ALA A 152 3.09 -0.51 -3.37
CA ALA A 152 3.82 -1.42 -2.47
C ALA A 152 4.77 -0.65 -1.52
N ILE A 153 5.49 0.35 -2.04
CA ILE A 153 6.34 1.22 -1.23
C ILE A 153 5.51 1.99 -0.21
N TRP A 154 4.35 2.53 -0.60
CA TRP A 154 3.42 3.21 0.32
C TRP A 154 2.93 2.30 1.45
N VAL A 155 2.61 1.02 1.16
CA VAL A 155 2.22 0.06 2.20
C VAL A 155 3.30 -0.03 3.28
N ILE A 156 4.56 -0.22 2.87
CA ILE A 156 5.68 -0.34 3.80
C ILE A 156 5.95 0.99 4.50
N GLY A 157 6.00 2.10 3.76
CA GLY A 157 6.25 3.43 4.30
C GLY A 157 5.25 3.82 5.39
N ASN A 158 3.96 3.61 5.15
CA ASN A 158 2.91 3.91 6.13
C ASN A 158 3.03 3.03 7.39
N CYS A 159 3.39 1.75 7.23
CA CYS A 159 3.66 0.90 8.39
C CYS A 159 4.84 1.44 9.22
N PHE A 160 5.91 1.95 8.60
CA PHE A 160 7.03 2.56 9.32
C PHE A 160 6.68 3.90 9.97
N ALA A 161 5.78 4.67 9.38
CA ALA A 161 5.33 5.94 9.94
C ALA A 161 4.44 5.76 11.19
N GLY A 162 3.58 4.74 11.22
CA GLY A 162 2.57 4.53 12.28
C GLY A 162 2.78 3.32 13.20
N GLY A 163 3.71 2.42 12.87
CA GLY A 163 3.87 1.14 13.55
C GLY A 163 4.57 1.19 14.92
N THR A 164 4.20 0.25 15.78
CA THR A 164 4.92 -0.04 17.04
C THR A 164 6.25 -0.73 16.77
N ARG A 165 7.16 -0.72 17.74
CA ARG A 165 8.50 -1.34 17.62
C ARG A 165 8.40 -2.82 17.23
N GLU A 166 7.47 -3.55 17.83
CA GLU A 166 7.25 -4.98 17.59
C GLU A 166 6.74 -5.22 16.16
N GLN A 167 5.84 -4.37 15.67
CA GLN A 167 5.36 -4.43 14.29
C GLN A 167 6.47 -4.12 13.29
N LEU A 168 7.28 -3.08 13.54
CA LEU A 168 8.42 -2.74 12.68
C LEU A 168 9.44 -3.88 12.64
N ALA A 169 9.74 -4.49 13.79
CA ALA A 169 10.60 -5.67 13.86
C ALA A 169 10.06 -6.80 12.98
N ARG A 170 8.76 -7.10 13.09
CA ARG A 170 8.12 -8.13 12.27
C ARG A 170 8.17 -7.80 10.78
N ILE A 171 7.94 -6.55 10.38
CA ILE A 171 8.02 -6.13 8.98
C ILE A 171 9.44 -6.29 8.43
N VAL A 172 10.46 -5.98 9.22
CA VAL A 172 11.86 -6.17 8.84
C VAL A 172 12.19 -7.66 8.69
N GLU A 173 11.73 -8.52 9.61
CA GLU A 173 11.88 -9.98 9.50
C GLU A 173 11.19 -10.55 8.25
N LEU A 174 10.08 -9.95 7.83
CA LEU A 174 9.39 -10.27 6.58
C LEU A 174 10.08 -9.67 5.34
N ASN A 175 11.26 -9.06 5.48
CA ASN A 175 12.00 -8.38 4.41
C ASN A 175 11.27 -7.17 3.80
N GLY A 176 10.42 -6.48 4.58
CA GLY A 176 9.67 -5.29 4.14
C GLY A 176 10.56 -4.19 3.55
N LEU A 177 11.78 -4.01 4.10
CA LEU A 177 12.74 -3.01 3.62
C LEU A 177 13.21 -3.27 2.18
N ASN A 178 13.15 -4.51 1.69
CA ASN A 178 13.53 -4.84 0.32
C ASN A 178 12.57 -4.22 -0.71
N VAL A 179 11.32 -3.93 -0.33
CA VAL A 179 10.37 -3.21 -1.19
C VAL A 179 10.85 -1.78 -1.44
N VAL A 180 11.30 -1.10 -0.39
CA VAL A 180 11.88 0.26 -0.49
C VAL A 180 13.18 0.21 -1.27
N ALA A 181 14.07 -0.75 -0.99
CA ALA A 181 15.32 -0.95 -1.72
C ALA A 181 15.11 -1.17 -3.22
N ARG A 182 14.10 -1.97 -3.59
CA ARG A 182 13.71 -2.18 -4.99
C ARG A 182 13.28 -0.88 -5.67
N GLY A 183 12.59 0.00 -4.94
CA GLY A 183 12.20 1.33 -5.38
C GLY A 183 13.40 2.26 -5.61
N LEU A 184 14.39 2.25 -4.72
CA LEU A 184 15.63 3.04 -4.83
C LEU A 184 16.41 2.69 -6.10
N GLN A 185 16.35 1.42 -6.52
CA GLN A 185 17.00 0.92 -7.73
C GLN A 185 16.16 1.08 -9.02
N SER A 186 14.94 1.63 -8.92
CA SER A 186 14.06 1.77 -10.10
C SER A 186 14.67 2.72 -11.14
N PRO A 187 14.56 2.46 -12.45
CA PRO A 187 14.97 3.43 -13.47
C PRO A 187 14.02 4.65 -13.55
N ASP A 188 12.80 4.56 -13.01
CA ASP A 188 11.86 5.68 -12.94
C ASP A 188 12.24 6.62 -11.78
N SER A 189 12.63 7.85 -12.11
CA SER A 189 13.03 8.86 -11.11
C SER A 189 11.91 9.21 -10.13
N ARG A 190 10.63 9.06 -10.50
CA ARG A 190 9.50 9.28 -9.61
C ARG A 190 9.42 8.18 -8.56
N VAL A 191 9.64 6.92 -8.94
CA VAL A 191 9.71 5.78 -8.00
C VAL A 191 10.90 5.96 -7.07
N ARG A 192 12.09 6.29 -7.61
CA ARG A 192 13.29 6.47 -6.79
C ARG A 192 13.12 7.56 -5.73
N ARG A 193 12.59 8.73 -6.10
CA ARG A 193 12.37 9.83 -5.13
C ARG A 193 11.40 9.45 -4.03
N MET A 194 10.32 8.75 -4.36
CA MET A 194 9.36 8.24 -3.36
C MET A 194 10.02 7.23 -2.42
N ALA A 195 10.78 6.28 -2.97
CA ALA A 195 11.51 5.31 -2.17
C ALA A 195 12.55 6.00 -1.26
N GLN A 196 13.22 7.04 -1.76
CA GLN A 196 14.18 7.82 -0.96
C GLN A 196 13.52 8.51 0.23
N GLN A 197 12.35 9.13 0.04
CA GLN A 197 11.60 9.75 1.13
C GLN A 197 11.34 8.75 2.27
N HIS A 198 10.83 7.55 1.95
CA HIS A 198 10.57 6.53 2.96
C HIS A 198 11.85 5.91 3.53
N ALA A 199 12.92 5.79 2.73
CA ALA A 199 14.23 5.38 3.23
C ALA A 199 14.76 6.35 4.29
N ASP A 200 14.59 7.65 4.10
CA ASP A 200 15.02 8.68 5.06
C ASP A 200 14.19 8.63 6.35
N GLU A 201 12.88 8.39 6.24
CA GLU A 201 11.99 8.18 7.40
C GLU A 201 12.39 6.95 8.20
N VAL A 202 12.66 5.82 7.52
CA VAL A 202 13.16 4.59 8.15
C VAL A 202 14.50 4.85 8.84
N SER A 203 15.42 5.56 8.19
CA SER A 203 16.74 5.88 8.74
C SER A 203 16.63 6.59 10.08
N LYS A 204 15.76 7.61 10.18
CA LYS A 204 15.51 8.36 11.43
C LYS A 204 15.03 7.45 12.55
N ILE A 205 14.19 6.45 12.25
CA ILE A 205 13.69 5.48 13.24
C ILE A 205 14.84 4.63 13.79
N PHE A 206 15.71 4.10 12.91
CA PHE A 206 16.83 3.25 13.31
C PHE A 206 17.96 4.02 14.02
N GLU A 207 18.10 5.32 13.75
CA GLU A 207 19.04 6.22 14.43
C GLU A 207 18.54 6.64 15.80
N ALA A 208 17.26 7.02 15.93
CA ALA A 208 16.68 7.48 17.18
C ALA A 208 16.50 6.35 18.21
N GLN A 209 16.36 5.10 17.77
CA GLN A 209 16.14 3.96 18.65
C GLN A 209 17.48 3.32 19.06
N HIS A 210 17.99 3.72 20.22
CA HIS A 210 19.19 3.14 20.83
C HIS A 210 19.05 1.64 21.18
N GLU A 211 17.85 1.08 21.14
CA GLU A 211 17.53 -0.32 21.52
C GLU A 211 17.10 -1.22 20.36
N VAL A 212 17.32 -0.83 19.09
CA VAL A 212 17.00 -1.74 17.97
C VAL A 212 17.91 -2.97 18.02
N PRO A 213 17.37 -4.20 18.06
CA PRO A 213 18.15 -5.43 17.98
C PRO A 213 19.16 -5.42 16.83
N HIS A 214 20.37 -5.91 17.09
CA HIS A 214 21.48 -5.87 16.13
C HIS A 214 21.13 -6.48 14.76
N HIS A 215 20.36 -7.58 14.76
CA HIS A 215 19.97 -8.26 13.52
C HIS A 215 19.04 -7.39 12.65
N LEU A 216 18.13 -6.61 13.23
CA LEU A 216 17.26 -5.68 12.49
C LEU A 216 18.05 -4.50 11.94
N ARG A 217 19.02 -3.99 12.72
CA ARG A 217 19.93 -2.94 12.26
C ARG A 217 20.79 -3.42 11.09
N ALA A 218 21.25 -4.67 11.13
CA ALA A 218 21.98 -5.28 10.01
C ALA A 218 21.10 -5.41 8.76
N ALA A 219 19.87 -5.88 8.90
CA ALA A 219 18.90 -5.96 7.79
C ALA A 219 18.63 -4.58 7.17
N TYR A 220 18.49 -3.53 7.99
CA TYR A 220 18.37 -2.15 7.51
C TYR A 220 19.61 -1.68 6.73
N GLN A 221 20.82 -1.90 7.28
CA GLN A 221 22.07 -1.53 6.63
C GLN A 221 22.26 -2.25 5.28
N GLU A 222 21.83 -3.52 5.20
CA GLU A 222 21.89 -4.31 3.99
C GLU A 222 20.91 -3.82 2.91
N ALA A 223 19.65 -3.55 3.29
CA ALA A 223 18.59 -3.20 2.35
C ALA A 223 18.68 -1.73 1.87
N ILE A 224 18.89 -0.79 2.79
CA ILE A 224 18.76 0.65 2.53
C ILE A 224 20.07 1.41 2.76
N GLY A 225 20.89 0.98 3.73
CA GLY A 225 22.07 1.72 4.18
C GLY A 225 23.11 2.04 3.10
N ARG A 226 23.22 1.22 2.04
CA ARG A 226 24.12 1.52 0.91
C ARG A 226 23.63 2.67 0.04
N HIS A 227 22.31 2.81 -0.11
CA HIS A 227 21.70 3.78 -1.01
C HIS A 227 21.63 5.20 -0.41
N VAL A 228 21.42 5.31 0.92
CA VAL A 228 21.39 6.60 1.62
C VAL A 228 22.78 7.27 1.64
N ASN A 229 23.85 6.47 1.73
CA ASN A 229 25.23 6.98 1.72
C ASN A 229 25.69 7.48 0.33
N GLU A 230 25.12 6.97 -0.77
CA GLU A 230 25.43 7.43 -2.13
C GLU A 230 24.75 8.76 -2.46
N GLY A 231 23.52 8.99 -1.97
CA GLY A 231 22.78 10.25 -2.19
C GLY A 231 23.36 11.48 -1.48
N ALA A 232 24.12 11.28 -0.39
CA ALA A 232 24.83 12.36 0.30
C ALA A 232 26.08 12.85 -0.45
N GLY A 233 26.63 12.03 -1.36
CA GLY A 233 27.79 12.38 -2.18
C GLY A 233 27.46 13.32 -3.34
N ASP A 234 26.28 13.19 -3.93
CA ASP A 234 25.85 13.99 -5.10
C ASP A 234 25.39 15.41 -4.72
N ALA A 235 24.95 15.63 -3.48
CA ALA A 235 24.54 16.97 -3.00
C ALA A 235 25.71 17.97 -2.89
N HIS A 236 26.96 17.50 -2.95
CA HIS A 236 28.16 18.35 -2.95
C HIS A 236 28.77 18.58 -4.34
N ALA A 237 28.21 17.98 -5.40
CA ALA A 237 28.75 18.09 -6.75
C ALA A 237 28.11 19.20 -7.61
N GLU A 238 26.99 19.80 -7.19
CA GLU A 238 26.28 20.82 -7.99
C GLU A 238 26.61 22.29 -7.65
N ASP A 239 27.45 22.58 -6.65
CA ASP A 239 27.75 23.98 -6.24
C ASP A 239 29.16 24.47 -6.63
N GLY A 240 29.71 23.96 -7.73
CA GLY A 240 31.10 24.18 -8.13
C GLY A 240 31.30 24.53 -9.60
N GLY A 241 30.61 25.54 -10.14
CA GLY A 241 30.88 25.95 -11.51
C GLY A 241 29.99 27.06 -12.08
N GLY A 242 30.04 28.26 -11.50
CA GLY A 242 29.35 29.43 -12.03
C GLY A 242 30.14 30.72 -11.88
N ALA A 243 31.35 30.78 -12.45
CA ALA A 243 32.01 32.05 -12.72
C ALA A 243 31.28 32.75 -13.88
N GLY A 244 31.01 34.04 -13.70
CA GLY A 244 29.98 34.77 -14.42
C GLY A 244 30.34 35.27 -15.81
N GLU A 245 29.27 35.64 -16.52
CA GLU A 245 29.13 36.57 -17.65
C GLU A 245 27.59 36.71 -17.75
N GLY A 246 26.92 37.76 -17.28
CA GLY A 246 27.09 39.15 -17.66
C GLY A 246 26.35 39.42 -18.97
N TYR A 247 25.02 39.57 -18.99
CA TYR A 247 24.32 40.49 -19.90
C TYR A 247 22.93 40.87 -19.37
N SER A 248 22.68 42.17 -19.47
CA SER A 248 21.56 42.99 -19.00
C SER A 248 20.21 42.62 -19.62
N PHE A 249 19.16 42.49 -18.79
CA PHE A 249 18.06 43.46 -18.62
C PHE A 249 17.32 43.19 -17.31
#